data_AF-A0A2D8B1F7-F1
#
_entry.id   AF-A0A2D8B1F7-F1
#
_cell.length_a   1.000
_cell.length_b   1.000
_cell.length_c   1.000
_cell.angle_alpha   90.00
_cell.angle_beta   90.00
_cell.angle_gamma   90.00
#
_symmetry.space_group_name_H-M   'P 1'
#
loop_
_entity.id
_entity.type
_entity.pdbx_description
1 polymer ?
#
loop_
_entity_poly.entity_id
_entity_poly.type
_entity_poly.pdbx_seq_one_letter_code
_entity_poly.pdbx_strand_id
1 'polypeptide(L)'
;MKKIIATAAAATFALGLVACNGTNEEAGEQADDVTEAQGEVLDAQSGVTEAQADLAEEKGDEATAEQLEDKADMQEDAADEM
;
A
#
# COMPACT_ATOMS: atom_id res chain seq x y z
N MET A 1 -14.09 -49.54 -17.32
CA MET A 1 -13.37 -49.18 -16.09
C MET A 1 -12.02 -48.47 -16.30
N LYS A 2 -11.31 -48.64 -17.43
CA LYS A 2 -10.06 -47.89 -17.73
C LYS A 2 -10.25 -46.46 -18.26
N LYS A 3 -11.47 -46.09 -18.65
CA LYS A 3 -11.80 -44.77 -19.23
C LYS A 3 -12.21 -43.71 -18.19
N ILE A 4 -12.48 -44.12 -16.95
CA ILE A 4 -12.99 -43.23 -15.89
C ILE A 4 -11.84 -42.55 -15.12
N ILE A 5 -10.67 -43.20 -15.06
CA ILE A 5 -9.50 -42.68 -14.35
C ILE A 5 -8.83 -41.52 -15.13
N ALA A 6 -8.92 -41.54 -16.47
CA ALA A 6 -8.30 -40.52 -17.31
C ALA A 6 -9.01 -39.15 -17.26
N THR A 7 -10.33 -39.13 -17.04
CA THR A 7 -11.13 -37.90 -17.00
C THR A 7 -11.03 -37.16 -15.67
N ALA A 8 -10.80 -37.87 -14.56
CA ALA A 8 -10.62 -37.24 -13.25
C ALA A 8 -9.31 -36.44 -13.17
N ALA A 9 -8.22 -36.97 -13.74
CA ALA A 9 -6.92 -36.30 -13.73
C ALA A 9 -6.92 -34.98 -14.52
N ALA A 10 -7.64 -34.91 -15.65
CA ALA A 10 -7.76 -33.70 -16.45
C ALA A 10 -8.60 -32.61 -15.75
N ALA A 11 -9.65 -33.01 -15.03
CA ALA A 11 -10.50 -32.08 -14.27
C ALA A 11 -9.75 -31.44 -13.09
N THR A 12 -8.96 -32.23 -12.36
CA THR A 12 -8.14 -31.71 -11.24
C THR A 12 -7.02 -30.80 -11.73
N PHE A 13 -6.42 -31.09 -12.90
CA PHE A 13 -5.38 -30.23 -13.48
C PHE A 13 -5.95 -28.90 -14.01
N ALA A 14 -7.16 -28.92 -14.61
CA ALA A 14 -7.83 -27.70 -15.08
C ALA A 14 -8.31 -26.80 -13.94
N LEU A 15 -8.78 -27.36 -12.83
CA LEU A 15 -9.16 -26.61 -11.63
C LEU A 15 -7.95 -26.05 -10.87
N GLY A 16 -6.78 -26.71 -10.97
CA GLY A 16 -5.53 -26.23 -10.37
C GLY A 16 -4.96 -24.98 -11.03
N LEU A 17 -5.17 -24.78 -12.34
CA LEU A 17 -4.70 -23.57 -13.04
C LEU A 17 -5.58 -22.34 -12.79
N VAL A 18 -6.90 -22.50 -12.64
CA VAL A 18 -7.82 -21.38 -12.31
C VAL A 18 -7.63 -20.88 -10.87
N ALA A 19 -7.17 -21.74 -9.96
CA ALA A 19 -6.87 -21.35 -8.59
C ALA A 19 -5.54 -20.60 -8.42
N CYS A 20 -4.68 -20.61 -9.45
CA CYS A 20 -3.35 -19.98 -9.42
C CYS A 20 -3.30 -18.68 -10.25
N ASN A 21 -4.46 -18.21 -10.71
CA ASN A 21 -4.67 -16.96 -11.45
C ASN A 21 -6.13 -16.53 -11.23
N GLY A 22 -6.59 -16.64 -9.98
CA GLY A 22 -8.01 -16.54 -9.61
C GLY A 22 -8.30 -15.21 -8.94
N THR A 23 -9.58 -14.84 -8.83
CA THR A 23 -10.07 -13.58 -8.21
C THR A 23 -9.52 -13.27 -6.81
N ASN A 24 -8.95 -14.25 -6.10
CA ASN A 24 -8.26 -14.03 -4.83
C ASN A 24 -6.87 -13.38 -4.98
N GLU A 25 -6.14 -13.71 -6.06
CA GLU A 25 -4.85 -13.10 -6.38
C GLU A 25 -5.07 -11.64 -6.79
N GLU A 26 -6.00 -11.39 -7.71
CA GLU A 26 -6.32 -10.03 -8.17
C GLU A 26 -6.96 -9.15 -7.08
N ALA A 27 -7.62 -9.73 -6.08
CA ALA A 27 -8.08 -9.01 -4.89
C ALA A 27 -6.94 -8.70 -3.91
N GLY A 28 -5.89 -9.54 -3.87
CA GLY A 28 -4.67 -9.26 -3.11
C GLY A 28 -3.87 -8.14 -3.77
N GLU A 29 -3.67 -8.22 -5.08
CA GLU A 29 -2.99 -7.16 -5.87
C GLU A 29 -3.70 -5.81 -5.70
N GLN A 30 -5.03 -5.76 -5.79
CA GLN A 30 -5.77 -4.52 -5.54
C GLN A 30 -5.63 -4.00 -4.10
N ALA A 31 -5.47 -4.88 -3.12
CA ALA A 31 -5.27 -4.46 -1.73
C ALA A 31 -3.86 -3.89 -1.52
N ASP A 32 -2.86 -4.47 -2.19
CA ASP A 32 -1.48 -3.98 -2.20
C ASP A 32 -1.42 -2.62 -2.92
N ASP A 33 -2.04 -2.47 -4.10
CA ASP A 33 -2.13 -1.19 -4.84
C ASP A 33 -2.76 -0.07 -3.99
N VAL A 34 -3.81 -0.39 -3.23
CA VAL A 34 -4.48 0.57 -2.35
C VAL A 34 -3.60 0.93 -1.15
N THR A 35 -2.77 0.00 -0.68
CA THR A 35 -1.83 0.25 0.41
C THR A 35 -0.69 1.15 -0.07
N GLU A 36 -0.11 0.86 -1.24
CA GLU A 36 0.91 1.70 -1.90
C GLU A 36 0.36 3.12 -2.13
N ALA A 37 -0.84 3.24 -2.71
CA ALA A 37 -1.46 4.55 -2.95
C ALA A 37 -1.75 5.33 -1.65
N GLN A 38 -2.03 4.64 -0.53
CA GLN A 38 -2.18 5.30 0.77
C GLN A 38 -0.84 5.81 1.30
N GLY A 39 0.24 5.05 1.13
CA GLY A 39 1.61 5.47 1.44
C GLY A 39 2.00 6.73 0.66
N GLU A 40 1.80 6.75 -0.66
CA GLU A 40 2.09 7.92 -1.50
C GLU A 40 1.30 9.17 -1.08
N VAL A 41 0.03 9.01 -0.70
CA VAL A 41 -0.80 10.12 -0.20
C VAL A 41 -0.31 10.61 1.16
N LEU A 42 0.23 9.73 2.01
CA LEU A 42 0.78 10.11 3.30
C LEU A 42 2.12 10.85 3.15
N ASP A 43 2.99 10.37 2.27
CA ASP A 43 4.24 11.04 1.89
C ASP A 43 3.98 12.46 1.35
N ALA A 44 3.04 12.59 0.41
CA ALA A 44 2.64 13.91 -0.10
C ALA A 44 2.08 14.83 1.00
N GLN A 45 1.40 14.29 2.01
CA GLN A 45 0.96 15.07 3.17
C GLN A 45 2.12 15.47 4.07
N SER A 46 3.14 14.63 4.23
CA SER A 46 4.38 14.97 4.94
C SER A 46 5.03 16.22 4.34
N GLY A 47 5.26 16.24 3.02
CA GLY A 47 5.84 17.40 2.34
C GLY A 47 4.99 18.68 2.46
N VAL A 48 3.66 18.56 2.55
CA VAL A 48 2.78 19.71 2.84
C VAL A 48 2.90 20.18 4.30
N THR A 49 3.14 19.27 5.24
CA THR A 49 3.40 19.60 6.65
C THR A 49 4.76 20.27 6.81
N GLU A 50 5.81 19.80 6.15
CA GLU A 50 7.14 20.42 6.11
C GLU A 50 7.07 21.84 5.56
N ALA A 51 6.39 22.05 4.42
CA ALA A 51 6.17 23.38 3.87
C ALA A 51 5.38 24.33 4.81
N GLN A 52 4.54 23.78 5.71
CA GLN A 52 3.88 24.57 6.75
C GLN A 52 4.84 24.89 7.90
N ALA A 53 5.76 24.00 8.23
CA ALA A 53 6.82 24.25 9.21
C ALA A 53 7.72 25.41 8.75
N ASP A 54 8.19 25.36 7.50
CA ASP A 54 8.96 26.43 6.86
C ASP A 54 8.24 27.78 6.97
N LEU A 55 6.92 27.79 6.70
CA LEU A 55 6.12 29.00 6.80
C LEU A 55 5.97 29.49 8.24
N ALA A 56 5.95 28.59 9.23
CA ALA A 56 5.92 28.96 10.65
C ALA A 56 7.27 29.54 11.09
N GLU A 57 8.39 28.96 10.65
CA GLU A 57 9.73 29.47 10.89
C GLU A 57 9.90 30.87 10.28
N GLU A 58 9.47 31.09 9.03
CA GLU A 58 9.54 32.41 8.38
C GLU A 58 8.70 33.48 9.12
N LYS A 59 7.66 33.07 9.85
CA LYS A 59 6.85 33.93 10.71
C LYS A 59 7.43 34.15 12.12
N GLY A 60 8.51 33.46 12.47
CA GLY A 60 9.12 33.49 13.80
C GLY A 60 8.30 32.75 14.86
N ASP A 61 7.62 31.67 14.46
CA ASP A 61 6.88 30.77 15.36
C ASP A 61 7.60 29.41 15.43
N GLU A 62 8.81 29.41 16.00
CA GLU A 62 9.69 28.24 16.07
C GLU A 62 9.05 27.05 16.81
N ALA A 63 8.22 27.31 17.83
CA ALA A 63 7.55 26.24 18.57
C ALA A 63 6.50 25.51 17.70
N THR A 64 5.87 26.22 16.77
CA THR A 64 4.95 25.61 15.81
C THR A 64 5.70 24.92 14.68
N ALA A 65 6.83 25.48 14.23
CA ALA A 65 7.70 24.86 13.23
C ALA A 65 8.21 23.49 13.70
N GLU A 66 8.80 23.41 14.90
CA GLU A 66 9.32 22.16 15.47
C GLU A 66 8.24 21.08 15.59
N GLN A 67 7.01 21.45 16.02
CA GLN A 67 5.90 20.50 16.08
C GLN A 67 5.42 20.00 14.71
N LEU A 68 5.57 20.83 13.66
CA LEU A 68 5.19 20.46 12.30
C LEU A 68 6.27 19.59 11.67
N GLU A 69 7.56 19.87 11.90
CA GLU A 69 8.68 19.01 11.51
C GLU A 69 8.54 17.62 12.14
N ASP A 70 8.38 17.53 13.46
CA ASP A 70 8.17 16.25 14.17
C ASP A 70 7.00 15.46 13.58
N LYS A 71 5.95 16.16 13.15
CA LYS A 71 4.77 15.54 12.55
C LYS A 71 5.05 15.06 11.12
N ALA A 72 5.79 15.83 10.32
CA ALA A 72 6.19 15.44 8.97
C ALA A 72 7.04 14.16 9.03
N ASP A 73 8.03 14.11 9.92
CA ASP A 73 8.87 12.92 10.15
C ASP A 73 8.02 11.69 10.49
N MET A 74 7.05 11.82 11.40
CA MET A 74 6.14 10.72 11.73
C MET A 74 5.26 10.29 10.55
N GLN A 75 4.93 11.19 9.63
CA GLN A 75 4.15 10.88 8.43
C GLN A 75 5.00 10.16 7.39
N GLU A 76 6.26 10.56 7.21
CA GLU A 76 7.22 9.89 6.33
C GLU A 76 7.53 8.47 6.83
N ASP A 77 7.85 8.31 8.13
CA ASP A 77 8.09 6.99 8.74
C ASP A 77 6.88 6.05 8.55
N ALA A 78 5.66 6.59 8.73
CA ALA A 78 4.45 5.80 8.56
C ALA A 78 4.12 5.49 7.09
N ALA A 79 4.60 6.30 6.14
CA ALA A 79 4.46 6.01 4.71
C ALA A 79 5.44 4.90 4.29
N ASP A 80 6.66 4.91 4.81
CA ASP A 80 7.69 3.90 4.57
C ASP A 80 7.35 2.52 5.14
N GLU A 81 6.53 2.46 6.20
CA GLU A 81 6.08 1.21 6.82
C GLU A 81 4.85 0.56 6.14
N MET A 82 4.21 1.23 5.16
CA MET A 82 3.05 0.72 4.41
C MET A 82 3.47 -0.12 3.21
#